data_AF-A0A7V4III1-F1
#
_entry.id   AF-A0A7V4III1-F1
#
_cell.length_a   1.000
_cell.length_b   1.000
_cell.length_c   1.000
_cell.angle_alpha   90.00
_cell.angle_beta   90.00
_cell.angle_gamma   90.00
#
_symmetry.space_group_name_H-M   'P 1'
#
loop_
_entity.id
_entity.type
_entity.pdbx_description
1 polymer ?
#
loop_
_entity_poly.entity_id
_entity_poly.type
_entity_poly.pdbx_seq_one_letter_code
_entity_poly.pdbx_strand_id
1 'polypeptide(L)'
;MKKIAILLTVALGLTLSVSAADAVNYKQVLSAVPALEMPVKAASLVAAVSAQEREIVTSAVVNTAASLRPTALPAVVSEIAKTTPEAAPTAAAVAAAAQPKLAKTISTAAATAAPAQAVAIAEAVAKALPAQAQDILLAVARVAPDSAKQLTAQAQQISSASTTTAAATETAPIRPPSVGLPYNPLPGGPIGTGSVTNSGEVPPGGRDYQTP
;
A
#
# COMPACT_ATOMS: atom_id res chain seq x y z
N MET A 1 42.17 19.78 -50.39
CA MET A 1 42.97 20.24 -49.23
C MET A 1 42.03 20.82 -48.18
N LYS A 2 42.31 20.52 -46.91
CA LYS A 2 41.92 21.23 -45.68
C LYS A 2 40.48 21.03 -45.13
N LYS A 3 40.47 20.22 -44.07
CA LYS A 3 39.55 20.14 -42.93
C LYS A 3 39.31 21.52 -42.32
N ILE A 4 38.07 21.86 -41.94
CA ILE A 4 37.78 22.67 -40.74
C ILE A 4 36.50 22.12 -40.10
N ALA A 5 36.65 21.70 -38.84
CA ALA A 5 35.60 21.30 -37.92
C ALA A 5 35.02 22.53 -37.20
N ILE A 6 33.70 22.57 -37.02
CA ILE A 6 32.97 23.45 -36.08
C ILE A 6 31.80 22.56 -35.58
N LEU A 7 31.92 21.78 -34.50
CA LEU A 7 32.00 22.12 -33.08
C LEU A 7 30.69 22.71 -32.53
N LEU A 8 29.86 21.79 -32.02
CA LEU A 8 29.12 21.84 -30.75
C LEU A 8 28.36 23.14 -30.42
N THR A 9 27.05 23.15 -30.69
CA THR A 9 26.05 23.86 -29.86
C THR A 9 24.66 23.31 -30.16
N VAL A 10 24.35 22.11 -29.65
CA VAL A 10 22.94 21.72 -29.48
C VAL A 10 22.49 22.41 -28.21
N ALA A 11 21.99 23.64 -28.36
CA ALA A 11 21.22 24.30 -27.33
C ALA A 11 19.95 23.46 -27.13
N LEU A 12 19.98 22.58 -26.11
CA LEU A 12 18.81 21.85 -25.61
C LEU A 12 17.94 22.83 -24.81
N GLY A 13 17.49 23.89 -25.49
CA GLY A 13 16.47 24.81 -25.01
C GLY A 13 15.10 24.23 -25.36
N LEU A 14 14.73 23.13 -24.72
CA LEU A 14 13.37 22.59 -24.83
C LEU A 14 12.50 23.35 -23.83
N THR A 15 12.08 24.57 -24.21
CA THR A 15 11.02 25.31 -23.51
C THR A 15 9.69 24.60 -23.75
N LEU A 16 9.42 23.54 -22.99
CA LEU A 16 8.09 22.93 -22.92
C LEU A 16 7.24 23.76 -21.96
N SER A 17 6.48 24.69 -22.51
CA SER A 17 5.27 25.20 -21.88
C SER A 17 4.25 24.06 -21.85
N VAL A 18 4.32 23.20 -20.83
CA VAL A 18 3.26 22.22 -20.56
C VAL A 18 2.09 22.99 -19.97
N SER A 19 1.10 23.26 -20.82
CA SER A 19 -0.24 23.67 -20.39
C SER A 19 -1.10 22.40 -20.33
N ALA A 20 -1.98 22.31 -19.33
CA ALA A 20 -2.81 21.16 -18.98
C ALA A 20 -3.81 20.68 -20.07
N ALA A 21 -3.74 21.25 -21.28
CA ALA A 21 -4.64 20.96 -22.40
C ALA A 21 -4.10 19.94 -23.41
N ASP A 22 -2.80 19.63 -23.40
CA ASP A 22 -2.26 18.56 -24.23
C ASP A 22 -2.37 17.23 -23.49
N ALA A 23 -2.99 16.22 -24.11
CA ALA A 23 -2.93 14.85 -23.66
C ALA A 23 -1.46 14.37 -23.72
N VAL A 24 -0.67 14.70 -22.70
CA VAL A 24 0.76 14.41 -22.65
C VAL A 24 0.92 12.89 -22.65
N ASN A 25 1.42 12.36 -23.77
CA ASN A 25 1.77 10.95 -23.87
C ASN A 25 3.09 10.72 -23.13
N TYR A 26 3.02 10.62 -21.79
CA TYR A 26 4.19 10.40 -20.92
C TYR A 26 5.02 9.20 -21.37
N LYS A 27 4.39 8.18 -21.96
CA LYS A 27 5.08 7.00 -22.48
C LYS A 27 6.02 7.35 -23.63
N GLN A 28 5.57 8.18 -24.58
CA GLN A 28 6.44 8.64 -25.68
C GLN A 28 7.58 9.51 -25.14
N VAL A 29 7.29 10.44 -24.22
CA VAL A 29 8.31 11.33 -23.64
C VAL A 29 9.37 10.54 -22.87
N LEU A 30 8.99 9.58 -22.03
CA LEU A 30 9.92 8.82 -21.20
C LEU A 30 10.64 7.70 -21.95
N SER A 31 10.07 7.17 -23.04
CA SER A 31 10.73 6.15 -23.87
C SER A 31 11.76 6.73 -24.84
N ALA A 32 11.59 7.98 -25.27
CA ALA A 32 12.55 8.68 -26.13
C ALA A 32 13.84 9.09 -25.40
N VAL A 33 13.82 9.10 -24.06
CA VAL A 33 14.93 9.59 -23.23
C VAL A 33 15.85 8.43 -22.82
N PRO A 34 17.19 8.63 -22.80
CA PRO A 34 18.14 7.65 -22.30
C PRO A 34 17.81 7.19 -20.87
N ALA A 35 18.17 5.95 -20.53
CA ALA A 35 17.84 5.36 -19.23
C ALA A 35 18.31 6.18 -18.03
N LEU A 36 19.48 6.84 -18.16
CA LEU A 36 20.05 7.67 -17.10
C LEU A 36 19.37 9.03 -16.96
N GLU A 37 18.69 9.53 -18.00
CA GLU A 37 18.04 10.85 -17.99
C GLU A 37 16.55 10.78 -17.61
N MET A 38 15.96 9.58 -17.60
CA MET A 38 14.55 9.37 -17.25
C MET A 38 14.19 9.94 -15.86
N PRO A 39 14.97 9.75 -14.78
CA PRO A 39 14.61 10.28 -13.46
C PRO A 39 14.46 11.80 -13.44
N VAL A 40 15.43 12.50 -14.04
CA VAL A 40 15.45 13.96 -14.12
C VAL A 40 14.30 14.47 -14.97
N LYS A 41 14.00 13.80 -16.09
CA LYS A 41 12.88 14.20 -16.95
C LYS A 41 11.53 14.00 -16.27
N ALA A 42 11.35 12.88 -15.57
CA ALA A 42 10.14 12.61 -14.79
C ALA A 42 9.90 13.67 -13.70
N ALA A 43 10.94 14.02 -12.94
CA ALA A 43 10.88 15.07 -11.94
C ALA A 43 10.54 16.45 -12.55
N SER A 44 11.16 16.77 -13.68
CA SER A 44 10.88 18.02 -14.41
C SER A 44 9.43 18.11 -14.89
N LEU A 45 8.83 17.00 -15.33
CA LEU A 45 7.43 16.96 -15.75
C LEU A 45 6.48 17.23 -14.57
N VAL A 46 6.78 16.70 -13.39
CA VAL A 46 5.98 16.92 -12.16
C VAL A 46 6.16 18.35 -11.62
N ALA A 47 7.38 18.88 -11.70
CA ALA A 47 7.69 20.23 -11.25
C ALA A 47 7.07 21.32 -12.14
N ALA A 48 6.88 21.04 -13.43
CA ALA A 48 6.31 21.98 -14.40
C ALA A 48 4.78 22.17 -14.24
N VAL A 49 4.10 21.31 -13.47
CA VAL A 49 2.64 21.36 -13.32
C VAL A 49 2.21 22.17 -12.09
N SER A 50 0.99 22.69 -12.15
CA SER A 50 0.34 23.36 -11.02
C SER A 50 0.15 22.40 -9.83
N ALA A 51 0.09 22.93 -8.62
CA ALA A 51 -0.14 22.12 -7.42
C ALA A 51 -1.45 21.30 -7.47
N GLN A 52 -2.46 21.80 -8.20
CA GLN A 52 -3.78 21.16 -8.36
C GLN A 52 -3.71 19.89 -9.19
N GLU A 53 -2.84 19.85 -10.20
CA GLU A 53 -2.71 18.71 -11.12
C GLU A 53 -1.53 17.79 -10.76
N ARG A 54 -0.66 18.25 -9.87
CA ARG A 54 0.58 17.58 -9.48
C ARG A 54 0.37 16.14 -9.05
N GLU A 55 -0.68 15.85 -8.28
CA GLU A 55 -0.96 14.49 -7.82
C GLU A 55 -1.31 13.55 -8.99
N ILE A 56 -2.20 14.01 -9.87
CA ILE A 56 -2.63 13.27 -11.06
C ILE A 56 -1.44 13.00 -11.98
N VAL A 57 -0.67 14.04 -12.30
CA VAL A 57 0.50 13.92 -13.19
C VAL A 57 1.59 13.05 -12.56
N THR A 58 1.83 13.18 -11.26
CA THR A 58 2.80 12.33 -10.55
C THR A 58 2.43 10.86 -10.68
N SER A 59 1.17 10.51 -10.44
CA SER A 59 0.71 9.12 -10.57
C SER A 59 0.89 8.59 -12.00
N ALA A 60 0.55 9.39 -13.02
CA ALA A 60 0.66 9.01 -14.42
C ALA A 60 2.13 8.81 -14.85
N VAL A 61 3.01 9.75 -14.48
CA VAL A 61 4.45 9.70 -14.78
C VAL A 61 5.10 8.50 -14.09
N VAL A 62 4.79 8.26 -12.81
CA VAL A 62 5.34 7.13 -12.04
C VAL A 62 4.83 5.79 -12.58
N ASN A 63 3.54 5.65 -12.88
CA ASN A 63 2.99 4.42 -13.48
C ASN A 63 3.59 4.14 -14.87
N THR A 64 3.82 5.19 -15.65
CA THR A 64 4.50 5.08 -16.94
C THR A 64 5.95 4.62 -16.76
N ALA A 65 6.69 5.23 -15.83
CA ALA A 65 8.06 4.83 -15.52
C ALA A 65 8.12 3.38 -15.01
N ALA A 66 7.16 2.96 -14.17
CA ALA A 66 7.04 1.59 -13.69
C ALA A 66 6.84 0.59 -14.83
N SER A 67 6.03 0.95 -15.83
CA SER A 67 5.75 0.10 -16.99
C SER A 67 6.93 0.02 -17.96
N LEU A 68 7.73 1.08 -18.07
CA LEU A 68 8.87 1.13 -18.99
C LEU A 68 10.14 0.52 -18.38
N ARG A 69 10.49 0.91 -17.16
CA ARG A 69 11.73 0.53 -16.48
C ARG A 69 11.53 0.44 -14.96
N PRO A 70 10.96 -0.68 -14.45
CA PRO A 70 10.70 -0.86 -13.01
C PRO A 70 11.93 -0.65 -12.12
N THR A 71 13.11 -1.05 -12.60
CA THR A 71 14.38 -0.94 -11.86
C THR A 71 14.85 0.50 -11.67
N ALA A 72 14.35 1.44 -12.48
CA ALA A 72 14.67 2.87 -12.37
C ALA A 72 13.75 3.61 -11.38
N LEU A 73 12.67 2.97 -10.89
CA LEU A 73 11.69 3.62 -10.00
C LEU A 73 12.29 4.24 -8.73
N PRO A 74 13.22 3.59 -8.00
CA PRO A 74 13.81 4.22 -6.83
C PRO A 74 14.50 5.55 -7.17
N ALA A 75 15.17 5.62 -8.32
CA ALA A 75 15.83 6.84 -8.78
C ALA A 75 14.81 7.90 -9.22
N VAL A 76 13.76 7.51 -9.96
CA VAL A 76 12.67 8.41 -10.38
C VAL A 76 11.97 9.05 -9.18
N VAL A 77 11.58 8.25 -8.20
CA VAL A 77 10.89 8.74 -7.00
C VAL A 77 11.81 9.61 -6.15
N SER A 78 13.09 9.23 -6.00
CA SER A 78 14.07 10.05 -5.31
C SER A 78 14.24 11.42 -5.98
N GLU A 79 14.30 11.46 -7.30
CA GLU A 79 14.46 12.71 -8.04
C GLU A 79 13.19 13.58 -7.97
N ILE A 80 12.00 12.99 -8.10
CA ILE A 80 10.72 13.70 -7.86
C ILE A 80 10.68 14.28 -6.44
N ALA A 81 11.11 13.51 -5.44
CA ALA A 81 11.12 13.96 -4.05
C ALA A 81 12.10 15.12 -3.80
N LYS A 82 13.25 15.15 -4.50
CA LYS A 82 14.19 16.29 -4.44
C LYS A 82 13.61 17.54 -5.08
N THR A 83 13.06 17.42 -6.28
CA THR A 83 12.57 18.57 -7.06
C THR A 83 11.23 19.09 -6.53
N THR A 84 10.38 18.19 -6.04
CA THR A 84 9.01 18.50 -5.59
C THR A 84 8.66 17.68 -4.35
N PRO A 85 9.16 18.08 -3.16
CA PRO A 85 8.96 17.32 -1.93
C PRO A 85 7.50 17.03 -1.60
N GLU A 86 6.59 17.95 -1.92
CA GLU A 86 5.14 17.79 -1.70
C GLU A 86 4.53 16.62 -2.47
N ALA A 87 5.11 16.24 -3.62
CA ALA A 87 4.66 15.09 -4.41
C ALA A 87 5.29 13.77 -3.96
N ALA A 88 6.29 13.80 -3.06
CA ALA A 88 7.04 12.61 -2.64
C ALA A 88 6.16 11.51 -2.03
N PRO A 89 5.17 11.80 -1.15
CA PRO A 89 4.31 10.77 -0.57
C PRO A 89 3.49 10.03 -1.63
N THR A 90 2.85 10.76 -2.54
CA THR A 90 2.07 10.18 -3.65
C THR A 90 2.97 9.39 -4.60
N ALA A 91 4.12 9.94 -4.99
CA ALA A 91 5.07 9.27 -5.88
C ALA A 91 5.55 7.94 -5.30
N ALA A 92 5.93 7.94 -4.01
CA ALA A 92 6.39 6.74 -3.32
C ALA A 92 5.27 5.71 -3.17
N ALA A 93 4.05 6.12 -2.79
CA ALA A 93 2.91 5.21 -2.66
C ALA A 93 2.53 4.53 -3.98
N VAL A 94 2.44 5.31 -5.07
CA VAL A 94 2.13 4.78 -6.40
C VAL A 94 3.24 3.84 -6.89
N ALA A 95 4.50 4.24 -6.75
CA ALA A 95 5.63 3.42 -7.18
C ALA A 95 5.73 2.11 -6.37
N ALA A 96 5.50 2.17 -5.05
CA ALA A 96 5.52 1.01 -4.18
C ALA A 96 4.35 0.06 -4.50
N ALA A 97 3.14 0.59 -4.74
CA ALA A 97 2.00 -0.21 -5.18
C ALA A 97 2.27 -0.90 -6.52
N ALA A 98 2.93 -0.21 -7.46
CA ALA A 98 3.30 -0.78 -8.75
C ALA A 98 4.42 -1.83 -8.65
N GLN A 99 5.34 -1.69 -7.69
CA GLN A 99 6.45 -2.62 -7.47
C GLN A 99 6.65 -2.93 -5.97
N PRO A 100 5.81 -3.80 -5.37
CA PRO A 100 5.89 -4.11 -3.94
C PRO A 100 7.24 -4.70 -3.52
N LYS A 101 7.90 -5.43 -4.43
CA LYS A 101 9.25 -5.98 -4.22
C LYS A 101 10.32 -4.90 -4.00
N LEU A 102 10.11 -3.70 -4.53
CA LEU A 102 11.01 -2.55 -4.43
C LEU A 102 10.54 -1.51 -3.40
N ALA A 103 9.39 -1.73 -2.75
CA ALA A 103 8.75 -0.74 -1.86
C ALA A 103 9.72 -0.19 -0.81
N LYS A 104 10.46 -1.07 -0.12
CA LYS A 104 11.47 -0.66 0.87
C LYS A 104 12.53 0.28 0.27
N THR A 105 13.10 -0.09 -0.87
CA THR A 105 14.13 0.72 -1.56
C THR A 105 13.56 2.06 -2.04
N ILE A 106 12.34 2.06 -2.59
CA ILE A 106 11.64 3.26 -3.04
C ILE A 106 11.40 4.20 -1.86
N SER A 107 10.82 3.71 -0.76
CA SER A 107 10.53 4.51 0.43
C SER A 107 11.80 5.08 1.05
N THR A 108 12.89 4.31 1.12
CA THR A 108 14.17 4.82 1.62
C THR A 108 14.75 5.89 0.69
N ALA A 109 14.71 5.67 -0.63
CA ALA A 109 15.26 6.63 -1.60
C ALA A 109 14.47 7.95 -1.62
N ALA A 110 13.14 7.87 -1.46
CA ALA A 110 12.27 9.02 -1.32
C ALA A 110 12.55 9.79 -0.03
N ALA A 111 12.64 9.09 1.11
CA ALA A 111 12.91 9.70 2.40
C ALA A 111 14.31 10.32 2.49
N THR A 112 15.32 9.74 1.85
CA THR A 112 16.65 10.37 1.75
C THR A 112 16.64 11.66 0.93
N ALA A 113 15.76 11.74 -0.07
CA ALA A 113 15.61 12.91 -0.93
C ALA A 113 14.76 14.02 -0.30
N ALA A 114 13.73 13.64 0.46
CA ALA A 114 12.82 14.55 1.15
C ALA A 114 12.65 14.14 2.63
N PRO A 115 13.67 14.36 3.48
CA PRO A 115 13.63 13.91 4.87
C PRO A 115 12.50 14.57 5.69
N ALA A 116 12.15 15.82 5.38
CA ALA A 116 11.02 16.51 6.01
C ALA A 116 9.66 15.84 5.72
N GLN A 117 9.57 15.04 4.66
CA GLN A 117 8.37 14.31 4.25
C GLN A 117 8.43 12.83 4.64
N ALA A 118 9.44 12.40 5.40
CA ALA A 118 9.67 10.98 5.71
C ALA A 118 8.47 10.30 6.38
N VAL A 119 7.79 10.99 7.30
CA VAL A 119 6.56 10.49 7.94
C VAL A 119 5.44 10.32 6.91
N ALA A 120 5.16 11.35 6.12
CA ALA A 120 4.10 11.32 5.10
C ALA A 120 4.36 10.23 4.04
N ILE A 121 5.62 10.06 3.62
CA ILE A 121 6.05 9.01 2.70
C ILE A 121 5.80 7.62 3.31
N ALA A 122 6.25 7.39 4.54
CA ALA A 122 6.08 6.11 5.20
C ALA A 122 4.60 5.76 5.40
N GLU A 123 3.77 6.72 5.80
CA GLU A 123 2.34 6.54 5.99
C GLU A 123 1.61 6.28 4.66
N ALA A 124 1.93 7.03 3.60
CA ALA A 124 1.32 6.83 2.29
C ALA A 124 1.65 5.44 1.72
N VAL A 125 2.90 5.00 1.87
CA VAL A 125 3.32 3.67 1.41
C VAL A 125 2.75 2.56 2.30
N ALA A 126 2.70 2.74 3.62
CA ALA A 126 2.08 1.79 4.54
C ALA A 126 0.58 1.58 4.25
N LYS A 127 -0.14 2.63 3.86
CA LYS A 127 -1.52 2.54 3.40
C LYS A 127 -1.65 1.75 2.10
N ALA A 128 -0.71 1.93 1.17
CA ALA A 128 -0.71 1.19 -0.10
C ALA A 128 -0.31 -0.28 0.08
N LEU A 129 0.56 -0.60 1.04
CA LEU A 129 1.11 -1.93 1.29
C LEU A 129 1.06 -2.28 2.79
N PRO A 130 -0.13 -2.56 3.34
CA PRO A 130 -0.28 -2.82 4.78
C PRO A 130 0.53 -4.04 5.24
N ALA A 131 0.70 -5.04 4.37
CA ALA A 131 1.49 -6.24 4.66
C ALA A 131 2.99 -5.95 4.88
N GLN A 132 3.52 -4.83 4.38
CA GLN A 132 4.93 -4.44 4.49
C GLN A 132 5.11 -3.16 5.32
N ALA A 133 4.05 -2.62 5.90
CA ALA A 133 4.06 -1.34 6.59
C ALA A 133 5.15 -1.29 7.67
N GLN A 134 5.25 -2.31 8.54
CA GLN A 134 6.23 -2.34 9.61
C GLN A 134 7.68 -2.25 9.09
N ASP A 135 8.03 -3.08 8.10
CA ASP A 135 9.37 -3.10 7.50
C ASP A 135 9.71 -1.76 6.83
N ILE A 136 8.74 -1.14 6.18
CA ILE A 136 8.89 0.14 5.49
C ILE A 136 9.10 1.28 6.50
N LEU A 137 8.29 1.33 7.56
CA LEU A 137 8.44 2.32 8.63
C LEU A 137 9.81 2.23 9.30
N LEU A 138 10.26 1.01 9.61
CA LEU A 138 11.59 0.79 10.21
C LEU A 138 12.72 1.15 9.23
N ALA A 139 12.55 0.89 7.94
CA ALA A 139 13.54 1.27 6.93
C ALA A 139 13.66 2.78 6.79
N VAL A 140 12.53 3.49 6.74
CA VAL A 140 12.49 4.95 6.64
C VAL A 140 13.04 5.61 7.91
N ALA A 141 12.75 5.05 9.09
CA ALA A 141 13.30 5.55 10.37
C ALA A 141 14.83 5.55 10.41
N ARG A 142 15.49 4.63 9.69
CA ARG A 142 16.96 4.56 9.65
C ARG A 142 17.58 5.67 8.79
N VAL A 143 16.86 6.17 7.79
CA VAL A 143 17.37 7.20 6.87
C VAL A 143 16.90 8.60 7.24
N ALA A 144 15.84 8.73 8.06
CA ALA A 144 15.32 9.99 8.57
C ALA A 144 15.36 10.01 10.12
N PRO A 145 16.52 10.31 10.73
CA PRO A 145 16.70 10.24 12.18
C PRO A 145 15.76 11.19 12.94
N ASP A 146 15.45 12.35 12.36
CA ASP A 146 14.55 13.35 12.96
C ASP A 146 13.12 12.81 13.14
N SER A 147 12.68 11.94 12.22
CA SER A 147 11.36 11.29 12.25
C SER A 147 11.39 9.88 12.87
N ALA A 148 12.57 9.37 13.25
CA ALA A 148 12.75 7.98 13.65
C ALA A 148 11.94 7.59 14.89
N LYS A 149 11.80 8.49 15.86
CA LYS A 149 10.99 8.24 17.06
C LYS A 149 9.51 8.02 16.72
N GLN A 150 8.97 8.86 15.83
CA GLN A 150 7.58 8.77 15.42
C GLN A 150 7.33 7.51 14.57
N LEU A 151 8.23 7.22 13.63
CA LEU A 151 8.12 6.07 12.74
C LEU A 151 8.27 4.73 13.47
N THR A 152 9.19 4.64 14.45
CA THR A 152 9.34 3.42 15.26
C THR A 152 8.15 3.20 16.20
N ALA A 153 7.59 4.26 16.79
CA ALA A 153 6.36 4.16 17.57
C ALA A 153 5.18 3.67 16.72
N GLN A 154 4.99 4.22 15.51
CA GLN A 154 3.95 3.75 14.58
C GLN A 154 4.15 2.27 14.19
N ALA A 155 5.39 1.84 13.91
CA ALA A 155 5.70 0.44 13.60
C ALA A 155 5.37 -0.50 14.77
N GLN A 156 5.61 -0.07 16.01
CA GLN A 156 5.25 -0.82 17.21
C GLN A 156 3.74 -0.94 17.38
N GLN A 157 2.98 0.12 17.10
CA GLN A 157 1.51 0.07 17.17
C GLN A 157 0.91 -0.93 16.19
N ILE A 158 1.46 -1.05 14.97
CA ILE A 158 1.04 -2.06 13.97
C ILE A 158 1.28 -3.48 14.49
N SER A 159 2.38 -3.68 15.22
CA SER A 159 2.75 -4.98 15.81
C SER A 159 1.77 -5.38 16.93
N SER A 160 1.43 -4.42 17.80
CA SER A 160 0.50 -4.63 18.91
C SER A 160 -0.95 -4.82 18.46
N ALA A 161 -1.35 -4.25 17.32
CA ALA A 161 -2.67 -4.46 16.72
C ALA A 161 -2.81 -5.87 16.10
N SER A 162 -1.71 -6.47 15.64
CA SER A 162 -1.71 -7.83 15.08
C SER A 162 -1.90 -8.91 16.16
N THR A 163 -1.56 -8.63 17.42
CA THR A 163 -1.84 -9.53 18.55
C THR A 163 -3.31 -9.62 18.96
N THR A 164 -4.21 -8.77 18.43
CA THR A 164 -5.65 -8.85 18.75
C THR A 164 -6.47 -9.56 17.66
N THR A 165 -5.89 -9.82 16.48
CA THR A 165 -6.55 -10.56 15.38
C THR A 165 -5.82 -11.86 15.06
N ALA A 166 -5.41 -12.59 16.10
CA ALA A 166 -4.97 -13.98 16.02
C ALA A 166 -5.79 -14.88 16.98
N ALA A 167 -7.04 -14.51 17.23
CA ALA A 167 -8.03 -15.30 17.98
C ALA A 167 -9.34 -15.40 17.17
N ALA A 168 -9.26 -15.86 15.93
CA ALA A 168 -10.44 -16.34 15.17
C ALA A 168 -10.06 -17.32 14.04
N THR A 169 -9.08 -18.19 14.27
CA THR A 169 -9.07 -19.55 13.71
C THR A 169 -8.37 -20.45 14.71
N GLU A 170 -8.77 -20.35 15.97
CA GLU A 170 -8.59 -21.48 16.87
C GLU A 170 -9.62 -22.50 16.40
N THR A 171 -9.17 -23.49 15.63
CA THR A 171 -9.85 -24.77 15.58
C THR A 171 -9.86 -25.23 17.03
N ALA A 172 -10.94 -24.91 17.75
CA ALA A 172 -11.12 -25.30 19.12
C ALA A 172 -10.77 -26.79 19.19
N PRO A 173 -9.89 -27.22 20.11
CA PRO A 173 -9.70 -28.65 20.31
C PRO A 173 -11.10 -29.21 20.54
N ILE A 174 -11.51 -30.15 19.69
CA ILE A 174 -12.79 -30.83 19.82
C ILE A 174 -12.88 -31.26 21.28
N ARG A 175 -13.70 -30.57 22.06
CA ARG A 175 -14.02 -31.01 23.41
C ARG A 175 -14.65 -32.37 23.20
N PRO A 176 -14.07 -33.48 23.71
CA PRO A 176 -14.76 -34.75 23.64
C PRO A 176 -16.15 -34.55 24.25
N PRO A 177 -17.18 -35.24 23.74
CA PRO A 177 -18.50 -35.15 24.35
C PRO A 177 -18.32 -35.42 25.84
N SER A 178 -18.74 -34.48 26.68
CA SER A 178 -18.85 -34.72 28.10
C SER A 178 -19.88 -35.82 28.27
N VAL A 179 -19.41 -37.05 28.34
CA VAL A 179 -20.18 -38.18 28.83
C VAL A 179 -20.48 -37.81 30.27
N GLY A 180 -21.72 -37.40 30.53
CA GLY A 180 -22.18 -37.07 31.88
C GLY A 180 -21.86 -38.22 32.83
N LEU A 181 -21.76 -37.88 34.12
CA LEU A 181 -21.56 -38.86 35.19
C LEU A 181 -22.51 -40.07 34.97
N PRO A 182 -22.04 -41.31 35.18
CA PRO A 182 -22.87 -42.49 35.01
C PRO A 182 -24.16 -42.33 35.81
N TYR A 183 -25.27 -42.68 35.17
CA TYR A 183 -26.62 -42.60 35.74
C TYR A 183 -26.62 -43.24 37.12
N ASN A 184 -26.83 -42.44 38.16
CA ASN A 184 -27.10 -42.92 39.50
C ASN A 184 -28.63 -43.02 39.62
N PRO A 185 -29.26 -44.21 39.48
CA PRO A 185 -30.70 -44.31 39.55
C PRO A 185 -31.16 -43.86 40.94
N LEU A 186 -32.02 -42.82 40.97
CA LEU A 186 -32.72 -42.41 42.17
C LEU A 186 -33.64 -43.55 42.64
N PRO A 187 -33.73 -43.81 43.95
CA PRO A 187 -34.53 -44.90 44.50
C PRO A 187 -36.02 -44.70 44.17
N GLY A 188 -36.67 -45.80 43.80
CA GLY A 188 -37.99 -45.84 43.17
C GLY A 188 -39.09 -45.11 43.93
N GLY A 189 -39.63 -44.07 43.28
CA GLY A 189 -40.94 -43.51 43.58
C GLY A 189 -41.99 -44.06 42.59
N PRO A 190 -43.26 -44.20 43.00
CA PRO A 190 -44.30 -44.84 42.19
C PRO A 190 -44.55 -44.09 40.88
N ILE A 191 -44.59 -44.85 39.79
CA ILE A 191 -44.95 -44.41 38.42
C ILE A 191 -46.39 -43.88 38.40
N GLY A 192 -46.53 -42.56 38.48
CA GLY A 192 -47.75 -41.85 38.13
C GLY A 192 -47.82 -41.65 36.61
N THR A 193 -48.76 -42.34 35.96
CA THR A 193 -49.14 -42.12 34.57
C THR A 193 -49.65 -40.68 34.39
N GLY A 194 -48.84 -39.80 33.81
CA GLY A 194 -49.22 -38.42 33.53
C GLY A 194 -48.30 -37.75 32.51
N SER A 195 -48.82 -37.61 31.28
CA SER A 195 -48.54 -36.57 30.28
C SER A 195 -47.08 -36.20 29.96
N VAL A 196 -46.58 -36.69 28.81
CA VAL A 196 -45.45 -36.08 28.11
C VAL A 196 -45.94 -34.78 27.47
N THR A 197 -45.82 -33.65 28.16
CA THR A 197 -46.04 -32.33 27.56
C THR A 197 -44.77 -31.91 26.80
N ASN A 198 -44.55 -32.47 25.62
CA ASN A 198 -43.68 -31.87 24.61
C ASN A 198 -44.51 -30.89 23.78
N SER A 199 -44.70 -29.68 24.31
CA SER A 199 -45.27 -28.55 23.56
C SER A 199 -44.24 -27.42 23.54
N GLY A 200 -43.24 -27.56 22.67
CA GLY A 200 -42.48 -26.42 22.20
C GLY A 200 -43.35 -25.65 21.21
N GLU A 201 -43.88 -24.51 21.65
CA GLU A 201 -44.61 -23.56 20.81
C GLU A 201 -43.76 -23.21 19.58
N VAL A 202 -44.22 -23.57 18.38
CA VAL A 202 -43.57 -23.21 17.12
C VAL A 202 -44.14 -21.86 16.68
N PRO A 203 -43.33 -20.80 16.50
CA PRO A 203 -43.82 -19.48 16.10
C PRO A 203 -44.57 -19.54 14.77
N PRO A 204 -45.76 -18.91 14.66
CA PRO A 204 -46.60 -19.00 13.47
C PRO A 204 -46.02 -18.13 12.35
N GLY A 205 -45.56 -18.77 11.26
CA GLY A 205 -45.22 -18.08 10.01
C GLY A 205 -43.96 -18.56 9.27
N GLY A 206 -43.79 -19.87 9.05
CA GLY A 206 -42.65 -20.30 8.23
C GLY A 206 -42.63 -21.76 7.78
N ARG A 207 -42.83 -21.90 6.46
CA ARG A 207 -42.45 -23.02 5.56
C ARG A 207 -43.42 -24.21 5.53
N ASP A 208 -44.36 -24.09 4.60
CA ASP A 208 -45.12 -25.18 4.00
C ASP A 208 -44.16 -26.25 3.44
N TYR A 209 -43.84 -27.26 4.24
CA TYR A 209 -43.36 -28.51 3.69
C TYR A 209 -44.59 -29.24 3.14
N GLN A 210 -44.82 -29.07 1.84
CA GLN A 210 -45.71 -29.98 1.12
C GLN A 210 -45.12 -31.39 1.20
N THR A 211 -45.91 -32.29 1.79
CA THR A 211 -45.84 -33.74 1.69
C THR A 211 -47.02 -34.21 0.83
N PRO A 212 -46.97 -35.38 0.19
CA PRO A 212 -45.83 -36.13 -0.37
C PRO A 212 -45.85 -36.18 -1.92
#